data_AF-A0A529NR01-F1
#
_entry.id   AF-A0A529NR01-F1
#
_cell.length_a   1.000
_cell.length_b   1.000
_cell.length_c   1.000
_cell.angle_alpha   90.00
_cell.angle_beta   90.00
_cell.angle_gamma   90.00
#
_symmetry.space_group_name_H-M   'P 1'
#
loop_
_entity.id
_entity.type
_entity.pdbx_description
1 polymer ?
#
loop_
_entity_poly.entity_id
_entity_poly.type
_entity_poly.pdbx_seq_one_letter_code
_entity_poly.pdbx_strand_id
1 'polypeptide(L)'
;KETQLTHMKPGQKAEIIVDTYPGKTFEATVKAIGAGTGAEFSLLPAQNATGNWVKVTQRIPVRLELTDPDAKMALRTGMSATVTVDTGVARGLPKIFGHATAGEAAE
;
A
#
# COMPACT_ATOMS: atom_id res chain seq x y z
N LYS A 1 -2.77 -2.55 -5.12
CA LYS A 1 -3.85 -3.56 -5.32
C LYS A 1 -4.93 -3.29 -4.29
N GLU A 2 -6.21 -3.56 -4.56
CA GLU A 2 -7.29 -3.33 -3.57
C GLU A 2 -7.01 -3.99 -2.20
N THR A 3 -6.43 -5.20 -2.20
CA THR A 3 -5.99 -5.92 -0.98
C THR A 3 -4.90 -5.22 -0.17
N GLN A 4 -4.18 -4.26 -0.75
CA GLN A 4 -3.17 -3.48 -0.04
C GLN A 4 -3.78 -2.28 0.70
N LEU A 5 -5.04 -1.93 0.42
CA LEU A 5 -5.75 -0.82 1.08
C LEU A 5 -6.55 -1.26 2.31
N THR A 6 -6.63 -2.57 2.61
CA THR A 6 -7.47 -3.13 3.69
C THR A 6 -7.30 -2.43 5.04
N HIS A 7 -6.08 -1.99 5.36
CA HIS A 7 -5.78 -1.30 6.62
C HIS A 7 -5.32 0.15 6.41
N MET A 8 -5.40 0.64 5.16
CA MET A 8 -4.97 1.98 4.83
C MET A 8 -6.06 2.99 5.21
N LYS A 9 -5.67 4.08 5.87
CA LYS A 9 -6.56 5.15 6.33
C LYS A 9 -5.93 6.52 6.10
N PRO A 10 -6.71 7.56 5.80
CA PRO A 10 -6.22 8.93 5.86
C PRO A 10 -5.59 9.25 7.22
N GLY A 11 -4.51 10.02 7.21
CA GLY A 11 -3.72 10.37 8.40
C GLY A 11 -2.54 9.43 8.69
N GLN A 12 -2.44 8.28 8.03
CA GLN A 12 -1.30 7.38 8.20
C GLN A 12 -0.01 7.97 7.61
N LYS A 13 1.12 7.68 8.29
CA LYS A 13 2.45 8.11 7.86
C LYS A 13 2.93 7.26 6.68
N ALA A 14 3.66 7.91 5.78
CA ALA A 14 4.22 7.29 4.60
C ALA A 14 5.63 7.82 4.33
N GLU A 15 6.46 6.95 3.79
CA GLU A 15 7.80 7.26 3.30
C GLU A 15 7.81 7.11 1.78
N ILE A 16 8.42 8.09 1.12
CA ILE A 16 8.51 8.15 -0.34
C ILE A 16 9.98 8.19 -0.73
N ILE A 17 10.40 7.25 -1.58
CA ILE A 17 11.72 7.22 -2.19
C ILE A 17 11.52 7.44 -3.68
N VAL A 18 12.10 8.50 -4.22
CA VAL A 18 11.96 8.83 -5.65
C VAL A 18 13.11 8.21 -6.42
N ASP A 19 12.81 7.58 -7.55
CA ASP A 19 13.79 6.80 -8.32
C ASP A 19 14.98 7.66 -8.79
N THR A 20 14.75 8.95 -9.03
CA THR A 20 15.77 9.95 -9.38
C THR A 20 16.72 10.27 -8.21
N TYR A 21 16.30 10.02 -6.96
CA TYR A 21 17.03 10.33 -5.74
C TYR A 21 17.05 9.14 -4.77
N PRO A 22 17.73 8.02 -5.12
CA PRO A 22 17.66 6.76 -4.37
C PRO A 22 18.26 6.81 -2.94
N GLY A 23 18.81 7.95 -2.51
CA GLY A 23 19.33 8.16 -1.15
C GLY A 23 18.54 9.19 -0.33
N LYS A 24 17.42 9.70 -0.84
CA LYS A 24 16.55 10.63 -0.12
C LYS A 24 15.18 10.00 0.15
N THR A 25 14.82 9.96 1.42
CA THR A 25 13.48 9.58 1.88
C THR A 25 12.71 10.84 2.20
N PHE A 26 11.53 10.98 1.62
CA PHE A 26 10.61 12.07 1.91
C PHE A 26 9.48 11.57 2.82
N GLU A 27 9.16 12.36 3.84
CA GLU A 27 8.01 12.08 4.69
C GLU A 27 6.71 12.59 4.05
N ALA A 28 5.67 11.78 4.17
CA ALA A 28 4.33 12.10 3.72
C ALA A 28 3.26 11.54 4.66
N THR A 29 2.03 12.01 4.44
CA THR A 29 0.84 11.52 5.11
C THR A 29 -0.22 11.16 4.08
N VAL A 30 -0.97 10.08 4.31
CA VAL A 30 -2.11 9.71 3.46
C VAL A 30 -3.18 10.77 3.60
N LYS A 31 -3.42 11.54 2.54
CA LYS A 31 -4.44 12.60 2.52
C LYS A 31 -5.81 12.05 2.16
N ALA A 32 -5.86 11.19 1.14
CA ALA A 32 -7.11 10.62 0.67
C ALA A 32 -6.89 9.28 -0.05
N ILE A 33 -7.92 8.44 0.00
CA ILE A 33 -8.02 7.20 -0.77
C ILE A 33 -9.16 7.42 -1.77
N GLY A 34 -8.95 7.10 -3.04
CA GLY A 34 -9.96 7.28 -4.08
C GLY A 34 -11.24 6.51 -3.80
N ALA A 35 -12.39 7.10 -4.11
CA ALA A 35 -13.70 6.52 -3.85
C ALA A 35 -14.08 5.34 -4.77
N GLY A 36 -13.29 5.08 -5.81
CA GLY A 36 -13.60 4.06 -6.82
C GLY A 36 -12.40 3.77 -7.71
N THR A 37 -12.57 2.79 -8.58
CA THR A 37 -11.51 2.31 -9.48
C THR A 37 -11.58 3.06 -10.82
N GLY A 38 -10.45 3.26 -11.50
CA GLY A 38 -10.42 3.98 -12.78
C GLY A 38 -11.34 3.38 -13.87
N ALA A 39 -11.75 2.12 -13.73
CA ALA A 39 -12.66 1.44 -14.65
C ALA A 39 -14.11 1.90 -14.56
N GLU A 40 -14.58 2.43 -13.42
CA GLU A 40 -15.94 2.98 -13.28
C GLU A 40 -16.16 4.27 -14.09
N PHE A 41 -15.08 4.91 -14.52
CA PHE A 41 -15.11 6.15 -15.31
C PHE A 41 -14.77 5.92 -16.80
N SER A 42 -14.64 4.66 -17.25
CA SER A 42 -14.38 4.37 -18.66
C SER A 42 -15.68 4.45 -19.47
N LEU A 43 -15.67 5.23 -20.55
CA LEU A 43 -16.77 5.27 -21.53
C LEU A 43 -17.02 3.90 -22.19
N LEU A 44 -16.03 3.01 -22.15
CA LEU A 44 -16.10 1.64 -22.66
C LEU A 44 -15.59 0.67 -21.58
N PRO A 45 -16.47 0.02 -20.81
CA PRO A 45 -16.06 -1.03 -19.90
C PRO A 45 -15.54 -2.25 -20.67
N ALA A 46 -14.58 -2.98 -20.09
CA ALA A 46 -14.05 -4.20 -20.70
C ALA A 46 -15.16 -5.27 -20.77
N GLN A 47 -15.67 -5.53 -21.98
CA GLN A 47 -16.68 -6.57 -22.23
C GLN A 47 -15.98 -7.91 -22.49
N ASN A 48 -15.88 -8.75 -21.46
CA ASN A 48 -15.42 -10.13 -21.61
C ASN A 48 -16.60 -11.04 -21.95
N ALA A 49 -16.86 -11.26 -23.24
CA ALA A 49 -18.04 -11.97 -23.75
C ALA A 49 -17.88 -13.51 -23.90
N THR A 50 -16.82 -14.12 -23.34
CA THR A 50 -16.42 -15.50 -23.67
C THR A 50 -16.46 -16.53 -22.54
N GLY A 51 -17.10 -16.22 -21.39
CA GLY A 51 -17.34 -17.22 -20.33
C GLY A 51 -16.11 -17.65 -19.51
N ASN A 52 -14.93 -17.07 -19.75
CA ASN A 52 -13.77 -17.23 -18.87
C ASN A 52 -13.81 -16.19 -17.73
N TRP A 53 -13.84 -16.66 -16.49
CA TRP A 53 -13.70 -15.79 -15.31
C TRP A 53 -12.24 -15.39 -15.13
N VAL A 54 -11.92 -14.12 -15.39
CA VAL A 54 -10.59 -13.54 -15.13
C VAL A 54 -10.70 -12.48 -14.03
N LYS A 55 -9.95 -12.66 -12.94
CA LYS A 55 -9.89 -11.68 -11.84
C LYS A 55 -9.03 -10.49 -12.26
N VAL A 56 -9.67 -9.43 -12.74
CA VAL A 56 -8.99 -8.17 -13.11
C VAL A 56 -8.61 -7.39 -11.84
N THR A 57 -7.33 -7.04 -11.72
CA THR A 57 -6.87 -6.23 -10.59
C THR A 57 -7.21 -4.76 -10.84
N GLN A 58 -8.22 -4.27 -10.12
CA GLN A 58 -8.49 -2.85 -10.10
C GLN A 58 -7.51 -2.10 -9.19
N ARG A 59 -7.16 -0.87 -9.59
CA ARG A 59 -6.26 0.02 -8.84
C ARG A 59 -7.06 1.21 -8.36
N ILE A 60 -7.00 1.44 -7.05
CA ILE A 60 -7.60 2.60 -6.39
C ILE A 60 -6.47 3.60 -6.16
N PRO A 61 -6.61 4.86 -6.61
CA PRO A 61 -5.58 5.87 -6.41
C PRO A 61 -5.51 6.28 -4.94
N VAL A 62 -4.30 6.51 -4.43
CA VAL A 62 -4.04 7.06 -3.10
C VAL A 62 -3.32 8.38 -3.26
N ARG A 63 -3.80 9.42 -2.57
CA ARG A 63 -3.17 10.74 -2.54
C ARG A 63 -2.38 10.90 -1.26
N LEU A 64 -1.11 11.27 -1.42
CA LEU A 64 -0.17 11.53 -0.34
C LEU A 64 0.13 13.02 -0.29
N GLU A 65 0.23 13.58 0.90
CA GLU A 65 0.66 14.94 1.15
C GLU A 65 2.06 14.91 1.77
N LEU A 66 3.01 15.53 1.08
CA LEU A 66 4.39 15.66 1.56
C LEU A 66 4.41 16.62 2.75
N THR A 67 5.04 16.20 3.84
CA THR A 67 5.22 17.02 5.04
C THR A 67 6.58 17.72 5.07
N ASP A 68 7.52 17.25 4.25
CA ASP A 68 8.85 17.85 4.10
C ASP A 68 8.81 19.10 3.18
N PRO A 69 9.21 20.29 3.68
CA PRO A 69 9.25 21.52 2.88
C PRO A 69 10.27 21.47 1.73
N ASP A 70 11.39 20.75 1.89
CA ASP A 70 12.46 20.67 0.88
C ASP A 70 12.05 19.78 -0.31
N ALA A 71 11.08 18.89 -0.09
CA ALA A 71 10.52 18.03 -1.14
C ALA A 71 9.93 18.83 -2.30
N LYS A 72 9.37 20.03 -2.04
CA LYS A 72 8.73 20.86 -3.07
C LYS A 72 9.71 21.41 -4.11
N MET A 73 10.98 21.61 -3.74
CA MET A 73 12.00 22.10 -4.68
C MET A 73 12.65 20.98 -5.48
N ALA A 74 12.67 19.74 -4.94
CA ALA A 74 13.31 18.60 -5.57
C ALA A 74 12.39 17.79 -6.49
N LEU A 75 11.09 17.72 -6.19
CA LEU A 75 10.16 16.84 -6.91
C LEU A 75 9.53 17.52 -8.13
N ARG A 76 9.44 16.77 -9.24
CA ARG A 76 8.79 17.21 -10.48
C ARG A 76 7.64 16.28 -10.84
N THR A 77 6.63 16.84 -11.49
CA THR A 77 5.52 16.05 -12.07
C THR A 77 6.05 15.01 -13.05
N GLY A 78 5.49 13.79 -12.99
CA GLY A 78 5.86 12.68 -13.86
C GLY A 78 6.99 11.80 -13.32
N MET A 79 7.59 12.14 -12.18
CA MET A 79 8.57 11.27 -11.53
C MET A 79 7.93 9.99 -10.97
N SER A 80 8.68 8.90 -11.05
CA SER A 80 8.33 7.62 -10.43
C SER A 80 8.91 7.53 -9.02
N ALA A 81 8.19 6.86 -8.13
CA ALA A 81 8.59 6.72 -6.74
C ALA A 81 8.07 5.40 -6.15
N THR A 82 8.83 4.89 -5.19
CA THR A 82 8.42 3.81 -4.29
C THR A 82 7.85 4.41 -3.02
N VAL A 83 6.69 3.92 -2.58
CA VAL A 83 5.99 4.42 -1.39
C VAL A 83 5.76 3.28 -0.40
N THR A 84 6.12 3.53 0.85
CA THR A 84 5.81 2.67 1.99
C THR A 84 4.85 3.41 2.92
N VAL A 85 3.73 2.79 3.30
CA VAL A 85 2.75 3.38 4.24
C VAL A 85 2.72 2.53 5.51
N ASP A 86 2.85 3.17 6.66
CA ASP A 86 2.67 2.51 7.95
C ASP A 86 1.18 2.37 8.26
N THR A 87 0.67 1.14 8.16
CA THR A 87 -0.72 0.83 8.47
C THR A 87 -0.96 0.44 9.93
N GLY A 88 0.08 0.38 10.78
CA GLY A 88 0.00 -0.04 12.18
C GLY A 88 -0.41 -1.52 12.38
N VAL A 89 -0.38 -2.32 11.30
CA VAL A 89 -0.76 -3.73 11.31
C VAL A 89 0.43 -4.55 10.87
N ALA A 90 1.03 -5.29 11.80
CA ALA A 90 2.01 -6.30 11.47
C ALA A 90 1.29 -7.55 10.94
N ARG A 91 1.46 -7.88 9.66
CA ARG A 91 1.11 -9.22 9.16
C ARG A 91 2.22 -10.19 9.55
N GLY A 92 2.29 -10.52 10.84
CA GLY A 92 3.20 -11.54 11.39
C GLY A 92 2.66 -12.96 11.19
N LEU A 93 3.56 -13.93 11.00
CA LEU A 93 3.28 -15.36 10.80
C LEU A 93 2.32 -15.94 11.87
N PRO A 94 1.52 -16.98 11.54
CA PRO A 94 0.67 -17.65 12.52
C PRO A 94 1.52 -18.23 13.66
N LYS A 95 1.08 -18.04 14.91
CA LYS A 95 1.68 -18.64 16.10
C LYS A 95 1.59 -20.18 16.02
N ILE A 96 2.57 -20.84 15.38
CA ILE A 96 2.67 -22.31 15.33
C ILE A 96 3.91 -22.86 16.05
N PHE A 97 4.73 -22.02 16.67
CA PHE A 97 5.86 -22.47 17.48
C PHE A 97 5.84 -21.76 18.83
N GLY A 98 5.48 -22.50 19.89
CA GLY A 98 5.66 -22.01 21.26
C GLY A 98 4.66 -22.57 22.26
N HIS A 99 4.73 -23.88 22.53
CA HIS A 99 4.68 -24.43 23.89
C HIS A 99 5.08 -25.91 23.82
N ALA A 100 6.39 -26.15 23.72
CA ALA A 100 6.99 -27.39 24.20
C ALA A 100 7.83 -27.01 25.42
N THR A 101 7.28 -27.23 26.60
CA THR A 101 8.07 -27.40 27.83
C THR A 101 7.84 -28.84 28.26
N ALA A 102 8.84 -29.66 27.92
CA ALA A 102 9.05 -30.98 28.48
C ALA A 102 9.45 -30.85 29.96
N GLY A 103 9.05 -31.83 30.76
CA GLY A 103 9.62 -32.13 32.07
C GLY A 103 8.61 -32.13 33.20
N GLU A 104 8.10 -33.31 33.56
CA GLU A 104 8.38 -33.86 34.89
C GLU A 104 8.17 -35.38 34.83
N ALA A 105 9.20 -36.10 35.27
CA ALA A 105 9.25 -37.55 35.39
C ALA A 105 8.88 -37.96 36.82
N ALA A 106 8.25 -39.15 36.94
CA ALA A 106 8.31 -40.12 38.05
C ALA A 106 8.33 -39.59 39.50
N GLU A 107 7.26 -39.88 40.26
CA GLU A 107 7.12 -41.05 41.15
C GLU A 107 5.65 -41.19 41.58
#